data_AF-A0A966MLJ2-F1
#
_entry.id   AF-A0A966MLJ2-F1
#
_cell.length_a   1.000
_cell.length_b   1.000
_cell.length_c   1.000
_cell.angle_alpha   90.00
_cell.angle_beta   90.00
_cell.angle_gamma   90.00
#
_symmetry.space_group_name_H-M   'P 1'
#
loop_
_entity.id
_entity.type
_entity.pdbx_description
1 polymer ?
#
loop_
_entity_poly.entity_id
_entity_poly.type
_entity_poly.pdbx_seq_one_letter_code
_entity_poly.pdbx_strand_id
1 'polypeptide(L)'
;EIAEKRGLIPADWQDTNKEFKKLTAQLNRARMQFRRQSDQAYADIRLVVAAIDAKADLAAIGDQLQKIKSDAATSPIEEILDRVKENYSALNQIPEARDAAKTLSDARRAIDSKSPDLEKAMKLIDETRANIASEVAWRAAASASLRAELASFESFARYNLGLREQDRLTSDQVEVIIPCLAQHQNISLQF
;
A
#
# COMPACT_ATOMS: atom_id res chain seq x y z
N GLU A 1 31.22 -45.11 25.60
CA GLU A 1 29.98 -44.41 25.19
C GLU A 1 30.20 -43.12 24.38
N ILE A 2 30.77 -42.03 24.94
CA ILE A 2 30.93 -40.75 24.18
C ILE A 2 31.92 -40.88 23.01
N ALA A 3 33.07 -41.53 23.22
CA ALA A 3 34.08 -41.73 22.18
C ALA A 3 33.57 -42.62 21.03
N GLU A 4 32.79 -43.64 21.37
CA GLU A 4 32.13 -44.55 20.42
C GLU A 4 31.09 -43.83 19.57
N LYS A 5 30.26 -42.98 20.19
CA LYS A 5 29.28 -42.13 19.48
C LYS A 5 29.92 -41.10 18.55
N ARG A 6 31.12 -40.58 18.88
CA ARG A 6 31.87 -39.67 18.00
C ARG A 6 32.40 -40.35 16.74
N GLY A 7 32.70 -41.64 16.81
CA GLY A 7 33.12 -42.44 15.65
C GLY A 7 32.00 -42.67 14.62
N LEU A 8 30.74 -42.38 14.98
CA LEU A 8 29.59 -42.47 14.07
C LEU A 8 29.39 -41.19 13.23
N ILE A 9 30.13 -40.11 13.50
CA ILE A 9 30.05 -38.89 12.71
C ILE A 9 30.78 -39.14 11.38
N PRO A 10 30.11 -38.94 10.22
CA PRO A 10 30.76 -39.08 8.93
C PRO A 10 31.99 -38.18 8.80
N ALA A 11 33.05 -38.66 8.16
CA ALA A 11 34.29 -37.91 8.02
C ALA A 11 34.11 -36.60 7.22
N ASP A 12 33.14 -36.58 6.30
CA ASP A 12 32.75 -35.43 5.47
C ASP A 12 31.73 -34.50 6.14
N TRP A 13 31.28 -34.83 7.37
CA TRP A 13 30.20 -34.11 8.06
C TRP A 13 30.42 -32.60 8.12
N GLN A 14 31.64 -32.15 8.42
CA GLN A 14 31.94 -30.73 8.55
C GLN A 14 31.74 -29.98 7.23
N ASP A 15 32.20 -30.54 6.12
CA ASP A 15 32.08 -29.96 4.80
C ASP A 15 30.62 -30.01 4.30
N THR A 16 29.95 -31.15 4.51
CA THR A 16 28.53 -31.33 4.17
C THR A 16 27.63 -30.36 4.94
N ASN A 17 27.83 -30.19 6.26
CA ASN A 17 27.08 -29.21 7.06
C ASN A 17 27.37 -27.77 6.62
N LYS A 18 28.63 -27.44 6.29
CA LYS A 18 29.02 -26.11 5.80
C LYS A 18 28.33 -25.77 4.47
N GLU A 19 28.33 -26.68 3.51
CA GLU A 19 27.64 -26.45 2.24
C GLU A 19 26.11 -26.41 2.42
N PHE A 20 25.55 -27.28 3.27
CA PHE A 20 24.13 -27.24 3.63
C PHE A 20 23.71 -25.88 4.20
N LYS A 21 24.47 -25.33 5.15
CA LYS A 21 24.20 -24.01 5.75
C LYS A 21 24.27 -22.89 4.71
N LYS A 22 25.24 -22.95 3.80
CA LYS A 22 25.38 -21.98 2.70
C LYS A 22 24.19 -22.04 1.74
N LEU A 23 23.80 -23.23 1.28
CA LEU A 23 22.64 -23.42 0.40
C LEU A 23 21.34 -22.99 1.09
N THR A 24 21.17 -23.33 2.36
CA THR A 24 20.01 -22.91 3.16
C THR A 24 19.92 -21.40 3.28
N ALA A 25 21.05 -20.72 3.54
CA ALA A 25 21.09 -19.26 3.59
C ALA A 25 20.73 -18.61 2.24
N GLN A 26 21.24 -19.16 1.13
CA GLN A 26 20.91 -18.70 -0.22
C GLN A 26 19.42 -18.90 -0.54
N LEU A 27 18.89 -20.08 -0.25
CA LEU A 27 17.47 -20.42 -0.43
C LEU A 27 16.57 -19.49 0.39
N ASN A 28 16.89 -19.26 1.66
CA ASN A 28 16.11 -18.37 2.53
C ASN A 28 16.13 -16.94 2.02
N ARG A 29 17.30 -16.45 1.56
CA ARG A 29 17.41 -15.12 0.95
C ARG A 29 16.56 -15.01 -0.32
N ALA A 30 16.67 -15.97 -1.23
CA ALA A 30 15.90 -15.99 -2.47
C ALA A 30 14.39 -16.04 -2.20
N ARG A 31 13.95 -16.88 -1.26
CA ARG A 31 12.54 -16.98 -0.83
C ARG A 31 12.03 -15.67 -0.25
N MET A 32 12.80 -15.04 0.64
CA MET A 32 12.43 -13.75 1.24
C MET A 32 12.31 -12.66 0.17
N GLN A 33 13.25 -12.59 -0.76
CA GLN A 33 13.23 -11.63 -1.85
C GLN A 33 12.02 -11.84 -2.77
N PHE A 34 11.77 -13.08 -3.18
CA PHE A 34 10.62 -13.43 -4.02
C PHE A 34 9.29 -13.05 -3.34
N ARG A 35 9.13 -13.39 -2.05
CA ARG A 35 7.92 -13.04 -1.28
C ARG A 35 7.73 -11.53 -1.22
N ARG A 36 8.76 -10.78 -0.82
CA ARG A 36 8.69 -9.32 -0.74
C ARG A 36 8.31 -8.69 -2.08
N GLN A 37 8.90 -9.15 -3.17
CA GLN A 37 8.62 -8.62 -4.50
C GLN A 37 7.20 -8.97 -4.97
N SER A 38 6.74 -10.19 -4.73
CA SER A 38 5.39 -10.63 -5.11
C SER A 38 4.31 -9.90 -4.31
N ASP A 39 4.50 -9.83 -2.99
CA ASP A 39 3.60 -9.14 -2.07
C ASP A 39 3.53 -7.64 -2.44
N GLN A 40 4.68 -6.98 -2.67
CA GLN A 40 4.74 -5.58 -3.09
C GLN A 40 4.05 -5.35 -4.45
N ALA A 41 4.35 -6.18 -5.46
CA ALA A 41 3.76 -6.02 -6.79
C ALA A 41 2.23 -6.15 -6.75
N TYR A 42 1.71 -7.08 -5.96
CA TYR A 42 0.27 -7.23 -5.79
C TYR A 42 -0.35 -6.05 -5.01
N ALA A 43 0.30 -5.56 -3.96
CA ALA A 43 -0.12 -4.35 -3.24
C ALA A 43 -0.15 -3.11 -4.16
N ASP A 44 0.85 -2.94 -5.02
CA ASP A 44 0.94 -1.82 -5.96
C ASP A 44 -0.21 -1.83 -6.99
N ILE A 45 -0.57 -3.00 -7.52
CA ILE A 45 -1.72 -3.14 -8.43
C ILE A 45 -3.01 -2.69 -7.73
N ARG A 46 -3.24 -3.14 -6.50
CA ARG A 46 -4.42 -2.75 -5.72
C ARG A 46 -4.43 -1.26 -5.42
N LEU A 47 -3.27 -0.67 -5.12
CA LEU A 47 -3.13 0.76 -4.88
C LEU A 47 -3.54 1.58 -6.11
N VAL A 48 -3.07 1.20 -7.30
CA VAL A 48 -3.43 1.89 -8.55
C VAL A 48 -4.93 1.79 -8.83
N VAL A 49 -5.53 0.60 -8.66
CA VAL A 49 -6.98 0.41 -8.82
C VAL A 49 -7.76 1.28 -7.83
N ALA A 50 -7.37 1.28 -6.56
CA ALA A 50 -8.01 2.10 -5.53
C ALA A 50 -7.89 3.61 -5.81
N ALA A 51 -6.74 4.07 -6.32
CA ALA A 51 -6.55 5.45 -6.73
C ALA A 51 -7.50 5.84 -7.88
N ILE A 52 -7.64 4.99 -8.89
CA ILE A 52 -8.58 5.23 -10.00
C ILE A 52 -10.03 5.28 -9.49
N ASP A 53 -10.41 4.34 -8.64
CA ASP A 53 -11.78 4.23 -8.14
C ASP A 53 -12.17 5.39 -7.20
N ALA A 54 -11.21 5.98 -6.48
CA ALA A 54 -11.43 7.13 -5.60
C ALA A 54 -11.67 8.48 -6.33
N LYS A 55 -11.80 8.47 -7.67
CA LYS A 55 -12.04 9.68 -8.48
C LYS A 55 -13.24 10.51 -8.00
N ALA A 56 -14.36 9.85 -7.69
CA ALA A 56 -15.60 10.53 -7.31
C ALA A 56 -15.46 11.24 -5.96
N ASP A 57 -14.83 10.59 -4.98
CA ASP A 57 -14.57 11.17 -3.67
C ASP A 57 -13.65 12.38 -3.78
N LEU A 58 -12.61 12.28 -4.63
CA LEU A 58 -11.68 13.38 -4.86
C LEU A 58 -12.36 14.61 -5.51
N ALA A 59 -13.24 14.37 -6.48
CA ALA A 59 -14.05 15.43 -7.09
C ALA A 59 -14.98 16.10 -6.06
N ALA A 60 -15.64 15.30 -5.21
CA ALA A 60 -16.51 15.81 -4.16
C ALA A 60 -15.76 16.72 -3.17
N ILE A 61 -14.53 16.37 -2.79
CA ILE A 61 -13.68 17.26 -1.97
C ILE A 61 -13.40 18.57 -2.70
N GLY A 62 -13.07 18.52 -4.00
CA GLY A 62 -12.88 19.72 -4.81
C GLY A 62 -14.08 20.67 -4.81
N ASP A 63 -15.29 20.14 -4.83
CA ASP A 63 -16.54 20.90 -4.73
C ASP A 63 -16.76 21.48 -3.33
N GLN A 64 -16.46 20.73 -2.28
CA GLN A 64 -16.54 21.24 -0.90
C GLN A 64 -15.55 22.38 -0.66
N LEU A 65 -14.34 22.28 -1.20
CA LEU A 65 -13.34 23.35 -1.14
C LEU A 65 -13.82 24.61 -1.89
N GLN A 66 -14.52 24.46 -3.02
CA GLN A 66 -15.13 25.60 -3.71
C GLN A 66 -16.22 26.28 -2.86
N LYS A 67 -17.03 25.48 -2.15
CA LYS A 67 -18.04 26.02 -1.22
C LYS A 67 -17.40 26.78 -0.07
N ILE A 68 -16.37 26.21 0.57
CA ILE A 68 -15.62 26.88 1.65
C ILE A 68 -15.13 28.25 1.19
N LYS A 69 -14.55 28.32 -0.01
CA LYS A 69 -14.09 29.59 -0.59
C LYS A 69 -15.23 30.59 -0.82
N SER A 70 -16.37 30.13 -1.31
CA SER A 70 -17.53 30.99 -1.58
C SER A 70 -18.12 31.56 -0.28
N ASP A 71 -18.09 30.78 0.79
CA ASP A 71 -18.65 31.15 2.10
C ASP A 71 -17.65 31.94 2.97
N ALA A 72 -16.37 32.00 2.59
CA ALA A 72 -15.28 32.51 3.43
C ALA A 72 -15.44 33.97 3.88
N ALA A 73 -16.20 34.78 3.13
CA ALA A 73 -16.47 36.17 3.48
C ALA A 73 -17.56 36.33 4.55
N THR A 74 -18.40 35.32 4.75
CA THR A 74 -19.60 35.39 5.60
C THR A 74 -19.58 34.41 6.77
N SER A 75 -18.85 33.30 6.65
CA SER A 75 -18.75 32.30 7.71
C SER A 75 -17.73 32.70 8.79
N PRO A 76 -17.98 32.33 10.07
CA PRO A 76 -16.98 32.44 11.14
C PRO A 76 -15.69 31.68 10.81
N ILE A 77 -14.55 32.19 11.28
CA ILE A 77 -13.23 31.60 11.03
C ILE A 77 -13.14 30.17 11.56
N GLU A 78 -13.72 29.91 12.73
CA GLU A 78 -13.75 28.59 13.36
C GLU A 78 -14.50 27.58 12.49
N GLU A 79 -15.63 27.97 11.90
CA GLU A 79 -16.41 27.12 11.00
C GLU A 79 -15.62 26.81 9.71
N ILE A 80 -14.95 27.80 9.14
CA ILE A 80 -14.08 27.62 7.96
C ILE A 80 -12.96 26.64 8.30
N LEU A 81 -12.31 26.81 9.46
CA LEU A 81 -11.22 25.94 9.91
C LEU A 81 -11.67 24.48 10.07
N ASP A 82 -12.83 24.25 10.67
CA ASP A 82 -13.36 22.90 10.88
C ASP A 82 -13.72 22.21 9.55
N ARG A 83 -14.32 22.93 8.61
CA ARG A 83 -14.58 22.43 7.25
C ARG A 83 -13.29 22.10 6.51
N VAL A 84 -12.25 22.91 6.65
CA VAL A 84 -10.92 22.63 6.06
C VAL A 84 -10.28 21.40 6.71
N LYS A 85 -10.38 21.23 8.04
CA LYS A 85 -9.88 20.04 8.76
C LYS A 85 -10.59 18.76 8.30
N GLU A 86 -11.91 18.80 8.13
CA GLU A 86 -12.70 17.67 7.65
C GLU A 86 -12.24 17.25 6.24
N ASN A 87 -12.16 18.22 5.31
CA ASN A 87 -11.71 17.96 3.94
C ASN A 87 -10.25 17.49 3.89
N TYR A 88 -9.37 18.02 4.75
CA TYR A 88 -8.00 17.54 4.89
C TYR A 88 -7.94 16.08 5.38
N SER A 89 -8.77 15.71 6.35
CA SER A 89 -8.86 14.33 6.83
C SER A 89 -9.33 13.39 5.72
N ALA A 90 -10.41 13.76 5.01
CA ALA A 90 -10.94 13.01 3.88
C ALA A 90 -9.89 12.83 2.77
N LEU A 91 -9.16 13.91 2.43
CA LEU A 91 -8.13 13.89 1.40
C LEU A 91 -6.94 12.98 1.74
N ASN A 92 -6.60 12.84 3.03
CA ASN A 92 -5.55 11.89 3.47
C ASN A 92 -5.97 10.43 3.36
N GLN A 93 -7.27 10.14 3.27
CA GLN A 93 -7.75 8.77 3.03
C GLN A 93 -7.74 8.41 1.54
N ILE A 94 -7.57 9.39 0.64
CA ILE A 94 -7.54 9.16 -0.79
C ILE A 94 -6.14 8.67 -1.21
N PRO A 95 -6.04 7.47 -1.81
CA PRO A 95 -4.78 6.98 -2.34
C PRO A 95 -4.19 7.94 -3.37
N GLU A 96 -2.87 8.11 -3.32
CA GLU A 96 -2.11 8.93 -4.27
C GLU A 96 -2.58 10.40 -4.38
N ALA A 97 -3.17 11.00 -3.34
CA ALA A 97 -3.58 12.41 -3.31
C ALA A 97 -2.67 13.32 -2.45
N ARG A 98 -1.40 12.90 -2.24
CA ARG A 98 -0.48 13.53 -1.26
C ARG A 98 -0.19 15.00 -1.52
N ASP A 99 -0.03 15.38 -2.79
CA ASP A 99 0.29 16.77 -3.14
C ASP A 99 -0.88 17.72 -2.83
N ALA A 100 -2.11 17.30 -3.14
CA ALA A 100 -3.31 18.03 -2.74
C ALA A 100 -3.45 18.10 -1.21
N ALA A 101 -3.23 16.98 -0.51
CA ALA A 101 -3.29 16.94 0.96
C ALA A 101 -2.26 17.88 1.61
N LYS A 102 -1.04 17.95 1.05
CA LYS A 102 0.02 18.84 1.52
C LYS A 102 -0.39 20.31 1.39
N THR A 103 -0.86 20.73 0.22
CA THR A 103 -1.29 22.12 0.00
C THR A 103 -2.46 22.49 0.91
N LEU A 104 -3.42 21.58 1.11
CA LEU A 104 -4.54 21.81 2.03
C LEU A 104 -4.12 21.88 3.49
N SER A 105 -3.12 21.10 3.90
CA SER A 105 -2.50 21.21 5.23
C SER A 105 -1.92 22.61 5.45
N ASP A 106 -1.29 23.19 4.44
CA ASP A 106 -0.74 24.54 4.54
C ASP A 106 -1.84 25.61 4.58
N ALA A 107 -2.95 25.42 3.84
CA ALA A 107 -4.13 26.27 3.96
C ALA A 107 -4.71 26.23 5.38
N ARG A 108 -4.86 25.01 5.94
CA ARG A 108 -5.31 24.80 7.32
C ARG A 108 -4.42 25.53 8.32
N ARG A 109 -3.09 25.43 8.18
CA ARG A 109 -2.12 26.10 9.06
C ARG A 109 -2.19 27.62 8.98
N ALA A 110 -2.53 28.20 7.82
CA ALA A 110 -2.71 29.64 7.68
C ALA A 110 -3.91 30.14 8.51
N ILE A 111 -4.98 29.36 8.58
CA ILE A 111 -6.18 29.66 9.37
C ILE A 111 -5.95 29.39 10.87
N ASP A 112 -5.33 28.25 11.21
CA ASP A 112 -5.08 27.77 12.59
C ASP A 112 -3.95 28.54 13.33
N SER A 113 -3.40 29.58 12.71
CA SER A 113 -2.29 30.35 13.27
C SER A 113 -2.78 31.39 14.29
N LYS A 114 -1.87 31.92 15.12
CA LYS A 114 -2.18 33.00 16.09
C LYS A 114 -2.69 34.29 15.42
N SER A 115 -2.43 34.47 14.13
CA SER A 115 -2.89 35.59 13.31
C SER A 115 -3.43 35.02 12.00
N PRO A 116 -4.70 34.56 11.98
CA PRO A 116 -5.28 33.90 10.81
C PRO A 116 -5.17 34.72 9.53
N ASP A 117 -4.68 34.09 8.46
CA ASP A 117 -4.54 34.70 7.13
C ASP A 117 -5.48 34.01 6.14
N LEU A 118 -6.71 34.52 6.06
CA LEU A 118 -7.74 33.98 5.18
C LEU A 118 -7.41 34.18 3.70
N GLU A 119 -6.78 35.29 3.32
CA GLU A 119 -6.44 35.54 1.92
C GLU A 119 -5.44 34.49 1.42
N LYS A 120 -4.38 34.23 2.19
CA LYS A 120 -3.43 33.17 1.90
C LYS A 120 -4.07 31.79 1.92
N ALA A 121 -4.94 31.52 2.89
CA ALA A 121 -5.65 30.24 2.96
C ALA A 121 -6.50 30.00 1.70
N MET A 122 -7.23 31.00 1.20
CA MET A 122 -8.06 30.87 0.00
C MET A 122 -7.22 30.64 -1.26
N LYS A 123 -6.03 31.26 -1.37
CA LYS A 123 -5.08 30.97 -2.46
C LYS A 123 -4.60 29.52 -2.42
N LEU A 124 -4.24 29.01 -1.24
CA LEU A 124 -3.82 27.62 -1.06
C LEU A 124 -4.97 26.63 -1.30
N ILE A 125 -6.23 27.01 -1.01
CA ILE A 125 -7.41 26.22 -1.37
C ILE A 125 -7.59 26.15 -2.89
N ASP A 126 -7.38 27.25 -3.63
CA ASP A 126 -7.40 27.23 -5.09
C ASP A 126 -6.32 26.33 -5.68
N GLU A 127 -5.10 26.41 -5.15
CA GLU A 127 -4.00 25.53 -5.54
C GLU A 127 -4.33 24.05 -5.26
N THR A 128 -4.92 23.77 -4.10
CA THR A 128 -5.39 22.42 -3.75
C THR A 128 -6.42 21.92 -4.78
N ARG A 129 -7.37 22.79 -5.17
CA ARG A 129 -8.39 22.45 -6.17
C ARG A 129 -7.79 22.23 -7.56
N ALA A 130 -6.76 22.98 -7.95
CA ALA A 130 -6.05 22.74 -9.20
C ALA A 130 -5.35 21.37 -9.19
N ASN A 131 -4.70 20.99 -8.09
CA ASN A 131 -4.11 19.66 -7.91
C ASN A 131 -5.18 18.57 -8.00
N ILE A 132 -6.32 18.75 -7.32
CA ILE A 132 -7.47 17.84 -7.41
C ILE A 132 -7.98 17.71 -8.84
N ALA A 133 -8.09 18.79 -9.59
CA ALA A 133 -8.56 18.75 -10.98
C ALA A 133 -7.61 17.95 -11.88
N SER A 134 -6.29 18.12 -11.70
CA SER A 134 -5.28 17.32 -12.40
C SER A 134 -5.40 15.83 -12.06
N GLU A 135 -5.56 15.51 -10.78
CA GLU A 135 -5.77 14.14 -10.30
C GLU A 135 -7.04 13.51 -10.89
N VAL A 136 -8.16 14.22 -10.84
CA VAL A 136 -9.44 13.75 -11.39
C VAL A 136 -9.35 13.50 -12.89
N ALA A 137 -8.62 14.35 -13.63
CA ALA A 137 -8.46 14.22 -15.08
C ALA A 137 -7.75 12.92 -15.47
N TRP A 138 -6.60 12.61 -14.86
CA TRP A 138 -5.89 11.37 -15.19
C TRP A 138 -6.66 10.13 -14.71
N ARG A 139 -7.31 10.19 -13.53
CA ARG A 139 -8.14 9.09 -13.02
C ARG A 139 -9.34 8.82 -13.93
N ALA A 140 -9.95 9.87 -14.49
CA ALA A 140 -11.02 9.72 -15.48
C ALA A 140 -10.53 9.02 -16.75
N ALA A 141 -9.37 9.43 -17.28
CA ALA A 141 -8.77 8.80 -18.45
C ALA A 141 -8.43 7.32 -18.18
N ALA A 142 -7.76 7.03 -17.05
CA ALA A 142 -7.39 5.67 -16.65
C ALA A 142 -8.62 4.79 -16.35
N SER A 143 -9.68 5.36 -15.78
CA SER A 143 -10.95 4.67 -15.55
C SER A 143 -11.56 4.19 -16.86
N ALA A 144 -11.49 5.00 -17.92
CA ALA A 144 -12.03 4.66 -19.23
C ALA A 144 -11.15 3.66 -20.01
N SER A 145 -9.82 3.78 -19.93
CA SER A 145 -8.91 3.02 -20.78
C SER A 145 -8.30 1.78 -20.12
N LEU A 146 -8.03 1.79 -18.81
CA LEU A 146 -7.21 0.78 -18.15
C LEU A 146 -7.94 0.00 -17.05
N ARG A 147 -9.05 0.50 -16.53
CA ARG A 147 -9.68 -0.08 -15.33
C ARG A 147 -10.10 -1.54 -15.50
N ALA A 148 -10.62 -1.91 -16.68
CA ALA A 148 -11.01 -3.28 -16.97
C ALA A 148 -9.80 -4.21 -17.07
N GLU A 149 -8.74 -3.78 -17.76
CA GLU A 149 -7.48 -4.52 -17.87
C GLU A 149 -6.81 -4.70 -16.50
N LEU A 150 -6.77 -3.65 -15.69
CA LEU A 150 -6.27 -3.70 -14.32
C LEU A 150 -7.08 -4.65 -13.43
N ALA A 151 -8.41 -4.73 -13.62
CA ALA A 151 -9.25 -5.69 -12.90
C ALA A 151 -8.90 -7.14 -13.28
N SER A 152 -8.73 -7.39 -14.58
CA SER A 152 -8.34 -8.71 -15.09
C SER A 152 -6.95 -9.09 -14.58
N PHE A 153 -6.02 -8.14 -14.58
CA PHE A 153 -4.67 -8.36 -14.09
C PHE A 153 -4.63 -8.58 -12.58
N GLU A 154 -5.40 -7.83 -11.80
CA GLU A 154 -5.54 -8.03 -10.35
C GLU A 154 -6.09 -9.43 -10.05
N SER A 155 -7.14 -9.88 -10.75
CA SER A 155 -7.70 -11.21 -10.59
C SER A 155 -6.66 -12.30 -10.86
N PHE A 156 -5.87 -12.17 -11.92
CA PHE A 156 -4.76 -13.07 -12.19
C PHE A 156 -3.68 -13.00 -11.10
N ALA A 157 -3.23 -11.80 -10.73
CA ALA A 157 -2.17 -11.59 -9.76
C ALA A 157 -2.56 -12.07 -8.36
N ARG A 158 -3.84 -11.98 -7.98
CA ARG A 158 -4.38 -12.45 -6.69
C ARG A 158 -4.03 -13.91 -6.41
N TYR A 159 -4.17 -14.77 -7.42
CA TYR A 159 -3.95 -16.20 -7.27
C TYR A 159 -2.51 -16.65 -7.53
N ASN A 160 -1.66 -15.77 -8.07
CA ASN A 160 -0.28 -16.09 -8.44
C ASN A 160 0.76 -15.40 -7.55
N LEU A 161 0.58 -14.11 -7.29
CA LEU A 161 1.49 -13.26 -6.52
C LEU A 161 0.91 -12.93 -5.13
N GLY A 162 -0.40 -12.66 -5.07
CA GLY A 162 -1.11 -12.17 -3.89
C GLY A 162 -1.63 -13.24 -2.93
N LEU A 163 -1.26 -14.51 -3.11
CA LEU A 163 -1.83 -15.62 -2.34
C LEU A 163 -1.60 -15.46 -0.82
N ARG A 164 -0.46 -14.88 -0.45
CA ARG A 164 -0.07 -14.62 0.95
C ARG A 164 -0.83 -13.45 1.58
N GLU A 165 -1.43 -12.58 0.78
CA GLU A 165 -2.23 -11.44 1.23
C GLU A 165 -3.73 -11.77 1.32
N GLN A 166 -4.14 -13.00 0.99
CA GLN A 166 -5.53 -13.42 1.13
C GLN A 166 -5.83 -13.77 2.60
N ASP A 167 -6.97 -13.32 3.12
CA ASP A 167 -7.40 -13.64 4.48
C ASP A 167 -7.58 -15.15 4.70
N ARG A 168 -8.01 -15.87 3.64
CA ARG A 168 -8.19 -17.32 3.63
C ARG A 168 -7.85 -17.93 2.29
N LEU A 169 -7.30 -19.14 2.33
CA LEU A 169 -7.16 -19.99 1.15
C LEU A 169 -8.51 -20.64 0.81
N THR A 170 -8.73 -20.84 -0.49
CA THR A 170 -9.87 -21.63 -1.01
C THR A 170 -9.63 -23.13 -0.79
N SER A 171 -10.70 -23.93 -0.79
CA SER A 171 -10.59 -25.39 -0.64
C SER A 171 -9.64 -26.02 -1.67
N ASP A 172 -9.76 -25.64 -2.94
CA ASP A 172 -8.90 -26.13 -4.02
C ASP A 172 -7.41 -25.82 -3.77
N GLN A 173 -7.12 -24.62 -3.25
CA GLN A 173 -5.74 -24.25 -2.89
C GLN A 173 -5.22 -25.08 -1.70
N VAL A 174 -6.08 -25.34 -0.72
CA VAL A 174 -5.72 -26.16 0.45
C VAL A 174 -5.41 -27.60 0.02
N GLU A 175 -6.20 -28.19 -0.88
CA GLU A 175 -5.97 -29.54 -1.41
C GLU A 175 -4.61 -29.68 -2.10
N VAL A 176 -4.16 -28.64 -2.82
CA VAL A 176 -2.84 -28.62 -3.47
C VAL A 176 -1.69 -28.45 -2.46
N ILE A 177 -1.90 -27.66 -1.40
CA ILE A 177 -0.85 -27.28 -0.44
C ILE A 177 -0.63 -28.35 0.64
N ILE A 178 -1.69 -29.02 1.12
CA ILE A 178 -1.60 -30.01 2.21
C ILE A 178 -0.55 -31.09 1.93
N PRO A 179 -0.51 -31.74 0.75
CA PRO A 179 0.48 -32.78 0.47
C PRO A 179 1.91 -32.26 0.56
N CYS A 180 2.16 -31.00 0.16
CA CYS A 180 3.47 -30.37 0.23
C CYS A 180 3.92 -30.14 1.69
N LEU A 181 2.99 -29.76 2.57
CA LEU A 181 3.27 -29.50 3.98
C LEU A 181 3.37 -30.77 4.82
N ALA A 182 2.69 -31.85 4.41
CA ALA A 182 2.66 -33.12 5.14
C ALA A 182 3.91 -34.01 4.92
N GLN A 183 4.84 -33.60 4.05
CA GLN A 183 6.05 -34.39 3.80
C GLN A 183 7.01 -34.34 4.99
N HIS A 184 7.54 -35.50 5.39
CA HIS A 184 8.60 -35.59 6.38
C HIS A 184 9.85 -34.86 5.88
N GLN A 185 10.35 -33.92 6.70
CA GLN A 185 11.61 -33.21 6.42
C GLN A 185 12.73 -33.76 7.31
N ASN A 186 13.85 -34.12 6.68
CA ASN A 186 15.06 -34.48 7.42
C ASN A 186 15.72 -33.20 7.97
N ILE A 187 15.79 -33.09 9.30
CA ILE A 187 16.38 -31.94 10.01
C ILE A 187 17.78 -32.22 10.55
N SER A 188 18.37 -33.39 10.29
CA SER A 188 19.66 -33.78 10.85
C SER A 188 20.79 -32.81 10.49
N LEU A 189 20.76 -32.22 9.29
CA LEU A 189 21.75 -31.24 8.82
C LEU A 189 21.61 -29.84 9.47
N GLN A 190 20.58 -29.61 10.29
CA GLN A 190 20.41 -28.37 11.03
C GLN A 190 21.23 -28.31 12.33
N PHE A 191 21.70 -29.47 12.82
CA PHE A 191 22.49 -29.61 14.05
C PHE A 191 23.99 -29.74 13.74
#